data_AF-U2J816-F1
#
_entry.id   AF-U2J816-F1
#
_cell.length_a   1.000
_cell.length_b   1.000
_cell.length_c   1.000
_cell.angle_alpha   90.00
_cell.angle_beta   90.00
_cell.angle_gamma   90.00
#
_symmetry.space_group_name_H-M   'P 1'
#
loop_
_entity.id
_entity.type
_entity.pdbx_description
1 polymer ?
#
loop_
_entity_poly.entity_id
_entity_poly.type
_entity_poly.pdbx_seq_one_letter_code
_entity_poly.pdbx_strand_id
1 'polypeptide(L)'
;MKQCNTKMKATILHITHHSIRIFLMLFWLYVAMDKIWDLPQFHHSLLQQPFPEWWADILVWFLPVTELTIAILFVPRGNSAFTSGKFLRYSAFLWNPYFLSAVLLFIFSIYIALGVLDVYTERPCGCASALSSLSWTWHLVLNIFLLLLSLMGWYLYHKSSKAVPSRYKWRKAIRLFLSHIVVDVVCFLVYIITVVKMFKMRFALFPGRPVRR
;
A
#
# COMPACT_ATOMS: atom_id res chain seq x y z
N MET A 1 -9.95 -27.64 26.12
CA MET A 1 -8.92 -27.30 25.12
C MET A 1 -9.45 -26.58 23.85
N LYS A 2 -10.51 -27.08 23.19
CA LYS A 2 -11.05 -26.46 21.94
C LYS A 2 -11.50 -24.99 22.07
N GLN A 3 -12.13 -24.63 23.20
CA GLN A 3 -12.67 -23.26 23.41
C GLN A 3 -11.61 -22.20 23.75
N CYS A 4 -10.46 -22.61 24.30
CA CYS A 4 -9.31 -21.72 24.50
C CYS A 4 -8.63 -21.41 23.15
N ASN A 5 -8.51 -22.44 22.29
CA ASN A 5 -7.91 -22.31 20.96
C ASN A 5 -8.74 -21.40 20.03
N THR A 6 -10.08 -21.46 20.10
CA THR A 6 -10.93 -20.56 19.31
C THR A 6 -10.90 -19.10 19.76
N LYS A 7 -10.84 -18.83 21.08
CA LYS A 7 -10.66 -17.46 21.59
C LYS A 7 -9.30 -16.87 21.20
N MET A 8 -8.23 -17.67 21.25
CA MET A 8 -6.89 -17.24 20.86
C MET A 8 -6.82 -16.88 19.36
N LYS A 9 -7.39 -17.73 18.50
CA LYS A 9 -7.48 -17.47 17.05
C LYS A 9 -8.26 -16.21 16.70
N ALA A 10 -9.39 -15.95 17.37
CA ALA A 10 -10.19 -14.74 17.17
C ALA A 10 -9.45 -13.47 17.59
N THR A 11 -8.67 -13.55 18.68
CA THR A 11 -7.87 -12.42 19.18
C THR A 11 -6.73 -12.07 18.22
N ILE A 12 -6.01 -13.07 17.72
CA ILE A 12 -4.94 -12.88 16.73
C ILE A 12 -5.51 -12.24 15.46
N LEU A 13 -6.61 -12.78 14.93
CA LEU A 13 -7.27 -12.24 13.74
C LEU A 13 -7.63 -10.75 13.88
N HIS A 14 -8.24 -10.39 15.01
CA HIS A 14 -8.62 -9.01 15.29
C HIS A 14 -7.39 -8.10 15.39
N ILE A 15 -6.33 -8.54 16.08
CA ILE A 15 -5.07 -7.78 16.20
C ILE A 15 -4.46 -7.57 14.81
N THR A 16 -4.31 -8.63 14.01
CA THR A 16 -3.75 -8.54 12.66
C THR A 16 -4.52 -7.55 11.80
N HIS A 17 -5.86 -7.61 11.82
CA HIS A 17 -6.68 -6.68 11.06
C HIS A 17 -6.46 -5.21 11.49
N HIS A 18 -6.45 -4.92 12.80
CA HIS A 18 -6.18 -3.56 13.29
C HIS A 18 -4.77 -3.08 12.94
N SER A 19 -3.77 -3.96 12.96
CA SER A 19 -2.41 -3.60 12.56
C SER A 19 -2.34 -3.21 11.09
N ILE A 20 -2.88 -4.04 10.18
CA ILE A 20 -2.91 -3.73 8.75
C ILE A 20 -3.64 -2.41 8.51
N ARG A 21 -4.76 -2.18 9.21
CA ARG A 21 -5.55 -0.95 9.10
C ARG A 21 -4.74 0.31 9.39
N ILE A 22 -4.06 0.35 10.53
CA ILE A 22 -3.31 1.55 10.96
C ILE A 22 -2.10 1.74 10.05
N PHE A 23 -1.43 0.66 9.65
CA PHE A 23 -0.31 0.74 8.72
C PHE A 23 -0.73 1.36 7.38
N LEU A 24 -1.78 0.85 6.73
CA LEU A 24 -2.29 1.40 5.46
C LEU A 24 -2.77 2.85 5.62
N MET A 25 -3.43 3.18 6.74
CA MET A 25 -3.84 4.55 7.05
C MET A 25 -2.66 5.52 7.06
N LEU A 26 -1.59 5.19 7.78
CA LEU A 26 -0.40 6.03 7.88
C LEU A 26 0.32 6.13 6.54
N PHE A 27 0.41 5.02 5.79
CA PHE A 27 1.02 5.00 4.47
C PHE A 27 0.30 5.95 3.50
N TRP A 28 -1.03 5.81 3.35
CA TRP A 28 -1.81 6.67 2.45
C TRP A 28 -1.77 8.13 2.88
N LEU A 29 -1.80 8.41 4.18
CA LEU A 29 -1.67 9.76 4.70
C LEU A 29 -0.30 10.36 4.33
N TYR A 30 0.79 9.62 4.56
CA TYR A 30 2.14 10.08 4.24
C TYR A 30 2.29 10.39 2.74
N VAL A 31 1.84 9.47 1.87
CA VAL A 31 1.97 9.62 0.42
C VAL A 31 1.11 10.76 -0.13
N ALA A 32 -0.10 10.97 0.42
CA ALA A 32 -0.94 12.10 0.04
C ALA A 32 -0.34 13.43 0.49
N MET A 33 0.16 13.50 1.73
CA MET A 33 0.74 14.71 2.30
C MET A 33 2.01 15.13 1.56
N ASP A 34 2.86 14.18 1.19
CA ASP A 34 4.07 14.45 0.40
C ASP A 34 3.75 15.15 -0.94
N LYS A 35 2.70 14.71 -1.64
CA LYS A 35 2.27 15.35 -2.89
C LYS A 35 1.63 16.73 -2.68
N ILE A 36 0.88 16.90 -1.59
CA ILE A 36 0.23 18.18 -1.28
C ILE A 36 1.27 19.23 -0.85
N TRP A 37 2.31 18.80 -0.12
CA TRP A 37 3.33 19.68 0.42
C TRP A 37 4.14 20.39 -0.68
N ASP A 38 4.46 19.67 -1.75
CA ASP A 38 5.16 20.23 -2.92
C ASP A 38 4.40 19.89 -4.21
N LEU A 39 3.19 20.46 -4.31
CA LEU A 39 2.31 20.27 -5.47
C LEU A 39 2.96 20.72 -6.80
N PRO A 40 3.72 21.83 -6.89
CA PRO A 40 4.41 22.22 -8.11
C PRO A 40 5.45 21.19 -8.56
N GLN A 41 6.25 20.64 -7.63
CA GLN A 41 7.21 19.59 -7.96
C GLN A 41 6.52 18.29 -8.39
N PHE A 42 5.39 17.96 -7.75
CA PHE A 42 4.57 16.83 -8.15
C PHE A 42 4.00 17.00 -9.57
N HIS A 43 3.50 18.18 -9.91
CA HIS A 43 3.02 18.51 -11.26
C HIS A 43 4.14 18.41 -12.31
N HIS A 44 5.31 18.99 -12.03
CA HIS A 44 6.46 18.86 -12.93
C HIS A 44 6.86 17.40 -13.15
N SER A 45 6.84 16.60 -12.09
CA SER A 45 7.12 15.16 -12.18
C SER A 45 6.07 14.40 -12.98
N LEU A 46 4.79 14.81 -12.94
CA LEU A 46 3.71 14.26 -13.76
C LEU A 46 3.88 14.59 -15.26
N LEU A 47 4.35 15.81 -15.59
CA LEU A 47 4.63 16.21 -16.98
C LEU A 47 5.77 15.41 -17.61
N GLN A 48 6.67 14.83 -16.81
CA GLN A 48 7.74 13.95 -17.29
C GLN A 48 7.28 12.50 -17.49
N GLN A 49 6.06 12.14 -17.08
CA GLN A 49 5.53 10.80 -17.28
C GLN A 49 5.04 10.64 -18.72
N PRO A 50 4.84 9.41 -19.23
CA PRO A 50 4.45 9.17 -20.61
C PRO A 50 2.93 9.35 -20.79
N PHE A 51 2.41 10.48 -20.30
CA PHE A 51 1.01 10.86 -20.37
C PHE A 51 0.87 12.21 -21.10
N PRO A 52 -0.29 12.48 -21.72
CA PRO A 52 -0.58 13.81 -22.25
C PRO A 52 -0.56 14.87 -21.14
N GLU A 53 -0.15 16.10 -21.46
CA GLU A 53 -0.07 17.20 -20.48
C GLU A 53 -1.40 17.44 -19.74
N TRP A 54 -2.53 17.35 -20.44
CA TRP A 54 -3.86 17.51 -19.84
C TRP A 54 -4.20 16.42 -18.80
N TRP A 55 -3.56 15.24 -18.85
CA TRP A 55 -3.67 14.25 -17.77
C TRP A 55 -2.91 14.70 -16.54
N ALA A 56 -1.74 15.34 -16.69
CA ALA A 56 -0.96 15.83 -15.56
C ALA A 56 -1.76 16.86 -14.74
N ASP A 57 -2.49 17.76 -15.42
CA ASP A 57 -3.34 18.78 -14.77
C ASP A 57 -4.52 18.18 -13.99
N ILE A 58 -5.04 17.04 -14.43
CA ILE A 58 -6.11 16.31 -13.72
C ILE A 58 -5.52 15.50 -12.56
N LEU A 59 -4.44 14.77 -12.83
CA LEU A 59 -3.81 13.85 -11.87
C LEU A 59 -3.15 14.59 -10.70
N VAL A 60 -2.68 15.82 -10.89
CA VAL A 60 -2.07 16.63 -9.83
C VAL A 60 -3.03 16.82 -8.64
N TRP A 61 -4.33 16.94 -8.90
CA TRP A 61 -5.36 17.02 -7.87
C TRP A 61 -6.01 15.68 -7.57
N PHE A 62 -6.28 14.88 -8.59
CA PHE A 62 -7.01 13.63 -8.42
C PHE A 62 -6.25 12.61 -7.57
N LEU A 63 -4.93 12.47 -7.77
CA LEU A 63 -4.13 11.51 -7.03
C LEU A 63 -4.06 11.83 -5.54
N PRO A 64 -3.61 13.01 -5.08
CA PRO A 64 -3.52 13.30 -3.65
C PRO A 64 -4.88 13.28 -2.95
N VAL A 65 -5.95 13.73 -3.63
CA VAL A 65 -7.32 13.69 -3.08
C VAL A 65 -7.80 12.26 -2.90
N THR A 66 -7.55 11.37 -3.87
CA THR A 66 -7.93 9.95 -3.76
C THR A 66 -7.16 9.27 -2.63
N GLU A 67 -5.86 9.51 -2.55
CA GLU A 67 -4.98 8.95 -1.52
C GLU A 67 -5.40 9.41 -0.11
N LEU A 68 -5.68 10.71 0.05
CA LEU A 68 -6.17 11.28 1.31
C LEU A 68 -7.54 10.73 1.68
N THR A 69 -8.44 10.57 0.69
CA THR A 69 -9.76 9.97 0.90
C THR A 69 -9.65 8.54 1.43
N ILE A 70 -8.75 7.73 0.85
CA ILE A 70 -8.48 6.37 1.34
C ILE A 70 -7.95 6.40 2.79
N ALA A 71 -7.01 7.29 3.09
CA ALA A 71 -6.49 7.47 4.45
C ALA A 71 -7.59 7.81 5.46
N ILE A 72 -8.48 8.75 5.11
CA ILE A 72 -9.61 9.17 5.95
C ILE A 72 -10.60 8.01 6.15
N LEU A 73 -10.88 7.21 5.13
CA LEU A 73 -11.77 6.05 5.24
C LEU A 73 -11.20 4.98 6.19
N PHE A 74 -9.87 4.88 6.32
CA PHE A 74 -9.25 4.01 7.31
C PHE A 74 -9.35 4.53 8.76
N VAL A 75 -9.70 5.79 9.02
CA VAL A 75 -9.79 6.34 10.38
C VAL A 75 -10.91 5.64 11.18
N PRO A 76 -10.64 5.13 12.40
CA PRO A 76 -11.66 4.57 13.28
C PRO A 76 -12.70 5.63 13.65
N ARG A 77 -13.87 5.61 12.99
CA ARG A 77 -15.03 6.37 13.43
C ARG A 77 -15.63 5.69 14.67
N GLY A 78 -15.18 6.12 15.85
CA GLY A 78 -15.90 5.85 17.09
C GLY A 78 -17.23 6.58 17.05
N ASN A 79 -18.33 5.85 16.87
CA ASN A 79 -19.69 6.35 17.10
C ASN A 79 -20.18 7.49 16.18
N SER A 80 -20.15 7.33 14.85
CA SER A 80 -20.98 8.15 13.98
C SER A 80 -21.85 7.29 13.08
N ALA A 81 -23.15 7.54 13.22
CA ALA A 81 -24.34 6.87 12.71
C ALA A 81 -24.42 6.61 11.19
N PHE A 82 -23.32 6.70 10.44
CA PHE A 82 -23.32 6.48 8.99
C PHE A 82 -23.36 4.99 8.61
N THR A 83 -23.07 4.08 9.55
CA THR A 83 -23.15 2.60 9.35
C THR A 83 -24.43 1.99 9.95
N SER A 84 -25.36 2.81 10.46
CA SER A 84 -26.65 2.32 10.99
C SER A 84 -27.76 2.24 9.93
N GLY A 85 -27.44 2.56 8.67
CA GLY A 85 -28.36 2.40 7.55
C GLY A 85 -28.36 0.97 7.03
N LYS A 86 -29.39 0.19 7.39
CA LYS A 86 -29.74 -1.14 6.85
C LYS A 86 -29.83 -1.19 5.31
N PHE A 87 -29.76 -0.02 4.66
CA PHE A 87 -29.79 0.21 3.21
C PHE A 87 -28.42 0.12 2.52
N LEU A 88 -27.30 0.12 3.27
CA LEU A 88 -25.94 0.22 2.71
C LEU A 88 -25.23 -1.12 2.48
N ARG A 89 -25.94 -2.26 2.39
CA ARG A 89 -25.29 -3.58 2.22
C ARG A 89 -24.69 -3.79 0.83
N TYR A 90 -25.20 -3.13 -0.21
CA TYR A 90 -24.63 -3.16 -1.56
C TYR A 90 -23.61 -2.03 -1.80
N SER A 91 -23.78 -0.88 -1.15
CA SER A 91 -22.84 0.26 -1.21
C SER A 91 -21.61 0.07 -0.30
N ALA A 92 -21.70 -0.77 0.75
CA ALA A 92 -20.58 -1.08 1.64
C ALA A 92 -19.37 -1.76 0.97
N PHE A 93 -19.53 -2.34 -0.23
CA PHE A 93 -18.40 -2.87 -1.00
C PHE A 93 -17.56 -1.75 -1.61
N LEU A 94 -18.21 -0.76 -2.26
CA LEU A 94 -17.53 0.38 -2.88
C LEU A 94 -16.85 1.29 -1.84
N TRP A 95 -17.44 1.43 -0.65
CA TRP A 95 -16.87 2.24 0.43
C TRP A 95 -15.90 1.47 1.35
N ASN A 96 -15.48 0.27 0.96
CA ASN A 96 -14.48 -0.47 1.74
C ASN A 96 -13.07 0.12 1.48
N PRO A 97 -12.39 0.68 2.49
CA PRO A 97 -11.08 1.30 2.30
C PRO A 97 -10.02 0.31 1.82
N TYR A 98 -10.12 -0.97 2.19
CA TYR A 98 -9.20 -2.00 1.70
C TYR A 98 -9.41 -2.29 0.21
N PHE A 99 -10.65 -2.29 -0.27
CA PHE A 99 -10.96 -2.50 -1.68
C PHE A 99 -10.45 -1.32 -2.53
N LEU A 100 -10.77 -0.09 -2.13
CA LEU A 100 -10.28 1.11 -2.83
C LEU A 100 -8.75 1.17 -2.86
N SER A 101 -8.11 0.87 -1.72
CA SER A 101 -6.65 0.76 -1.65
C SER A 101 -6.10 -0.30 -2.61
N ALA A 102 -6.70 -1.49 -2.66
CA ALA A 102 -6.26 -2.57 -3.55
C ALA A 102 -6.42 -2.19 -5.02
N VAL A 103 -7.53 -1.56 -5.42
CA VAL A 103 -7.76 -1.11 -6.79
C VAL A 103 -6.72 -0.08 -7.21
N LEU A 104 -6.46 0.94 -6.37
CA LEU A 104 -5.49 1.98 -6.69
C LEU A 104 -4.06 1.40 -6.79
N LEU A 105 -3.67 0.54 -5.84
CA LEU A 105 -2.37 -0.15 -5.87
C LEU A 105 -2.23 -1.08 -7.08
N PHE A 106 -3.31 -1.72 -7.52
CA PHE A 106 -3.31 -2.57 -8.71
C PHE A 106 -3.07 -1.76 -9.98
N ILE A 107 -3.77 -0.62 -10.14
CA ILE A 107 -3.56 0.31 -11.27
C ILE A 107 -2.11 0.82 -11.28
N PHE A 108 -1.60 1.28 -10.13
CA PHE A 108 -0.20 1.69 -10.02
C PHE A 108 0.80 0.56 -10.31
N SER A 109 0.49 -0.67 -9.90
CA SER A 109 1.34 -1.84 -10.18
C SER A 109 1.42 -2.13 -11.67
N ILE A 110 0.30 -2.06 -12.40
CA ILE A 110 0.30 -2.20 -13.87
C ILE A 110 1.15 -1.12 -14.51
N TYR A 111 0.94 0.14 -14.11
CA TYR A 111 1.70 1.28 -14.63
C TYR A 111 3.22 1.08 -14.48
N ILE A 112 3.68 0.72 -13.27
CA ILE A 112 5.11 0.52 -12.98
C ILE A 112 5.64 -0.74 -13.68
N ALA A 113 4.85 -1.82 -13.74
CA ALA A 113 5.23 -3.06 -14.41
C ALA A 113 5.50 -2.84 -15.90
N LEU A 114 4.69 -2.02 -16.58
CA LEU A 114 4.92 -1.63 -17.97
C LEU A 114 6.25 -0.87 -18.14
N GLY A 115 6.61 -0.02 -17.18
CA GLY A 115 7.90 0.68 -17.18
C GLY A 115 9.09 -0.23 -16.89
N VAL A 116 8.93 -1.25 -16.05
CA VAL A 116 9.98 -2.27 -15.79
C VAL A 116 10.17 -3.20 -17.00
N LEU A 117 9.12 -3.45 -17.79
CA LEU A 117 9.17 -4.23 -19.01
C LEU A 117 9.68 -3.44 -20.23
N ASP A 118 10.16 -2.20 -20.05
CA ASP A 118 10.67 -1.32 -21.10
C ASP A 118 9.67 -1.12 -22.26
N VAL A 119 8.37 -1.08 -21.95
CA VAL A 119 7.31 -0.78 -22.93
C VAL A 119 7.31 0.71 -23.32
N TYR A 120 7.74 1.58 -22.41
CA TYR A 120 7.90 3.01 -22.69
C TYR A 120 9.23 3.27 -23.42
N THR A 121 9.21 4.20 -24.38
CA THR A 121 10.38 4.57 -25.20
C THR A 121 11.54 5.11 -24.38
N GLU A 122 11.23 5.82 -23.30
CA GLU A 122 12.18 6.30 -22.30
C GLU A 122 11.57 6.11 -20.92
N ARG A 123 12.37 5.68 -19.93
CA ARG A 123 11.89 5.58 -18.55
C ARG A 123 11.80 7.00 -17.97
N PRO A 124 10.61 7.44 -17.51
CA PRO A 124 10.50 8.73 -16.84
C PRO A 124 11.48 8.82 -15.68
N CYS A 125 12.11 9.99 -15.53
CA CYS A 125 12.84 10.32 -14.31
C CYS A 125 11.91 10.15 -13.09
N GLY A 126 12.50 9.74 -11.96
CA GLY A 126 11.84 9.14 -10.78
C GLY A 126 10.36 9.46 -10.59
N CYS A 127 9.52 8.42 -10.49
CA CYS A 127 8.08 8.53 -10.35
C CYS A 127 7.70 9.62 -9.32
N ALA A 128 6.76 10.48 -9.71
CA ALA A 128 6.19 11.64 -9.01
C ALA A 128 5.65 11.36 -7.59
N SER A 129 6.48 10.93 -6.65
CA SER A 129 6.06 10.53 -5.31
C SER A 129 7.20 10.64 -4.29
N ALA A 130 6.83 10.67 -3.01
CA ALA A 130 7.65 10.57 -1.78
C ALA A 130 8.83 9.60 -1.78
N LEU A 131 8.88 8.71 -2.75
CA LEU A 131 9.84 7.63 -2.91
C LEU A 131 10.70 7.82 -4.17
N SER A 132 10.88 9.04 -4.66
CA SER A 132 11.63 9.39 -5.88
C SER A 132 13.07 8.86 -5.94
N SER A 133 13.62 8.45 -4.79
CA SER A 133 14.92 7.81 -4.63
C SER A 133 14.93 6.29 -4.87
N LEU A 134 13.77 5.64 -4.97
CA LEU A 134 13.66 4.20 -5.24
C LEU A 134 13.76 3.90 -6.74
N SER A 135 14.36 2.76 -7.08
CA SER A 135 14.31 2.26 -8.46
C SER A 135 12.90 1.79 -8.82
N TRP A 136 12.57 1.79 -10.11
CA TRP A 136 11.28 1.31 -10.63
C TRP A 136 10.93 -0.11 -10.14
N THR A 137 11.91 -1.01 -10.09
CA THR A 137 11.73 -2.36 -9.56
C THR A 137 11.36 -2.34 -8.08
N TRP A 138 11.98 -1.46 -7.29
CA TRP A 138 11.67 -1.32 -5.87
C TRP A 138 10.28 -0.75 -5.62
N HIS A 139 9.85 0.22 -6.43
CA HIS A 139 8.48 0.71 -6.38
C HIS A 139 7.45 -0.39 -6.67
N LEU A 140 7.73 -1.25 -7.67
CA LEU A 140 6.86 -2.37 -8.00
C LEU A 140 6.75 -3.35 -6.82
N VAL A 141 7.88 -3.73 -6.21
CA VAL A 141 7.90 -4.64 -5.05
C VAL A 141 7.10 -4.07 -3.89
N LEU A 142 7.28 -2.78 -3.57
CA LEU A 142 6.52 -2.11 -2.51
C LEU A 142 5.02 -2.08 -2.82
N ASN A 143 4.63 -1.74 -4.05
CA ASN A 143 3.22 -1.70 -4.45
C ASN A 143 2.55 -3.08 -4.38
N ILE A 144 3.23 -4.14 -4.83
CA ILE A 144 2.73 -5.52 -4.72
C ILE A 144 2.59 -5.94 -3.25
N PHE A 145 3.56 -5.58 -2.40
CA PHE A 145 3.46 -5.85 -0.96
C PHE A 145 2.25 -5.16 -0.32
N LEU A 146 2.05 -3.87 -0.62
CA LEU A 146 0.90 -3.11 -0.15
C LEU A 146 -0.42 -3.67 -0.69
N LEU A 147 -0.45 -4.10 -1.95
CA LEU A 147 -1.61 -4.73 -2.57
C LEU A 147 -2.01 -6.00 -1.82
N LEU A 148 -1.04 -6.86 -1.51
CA LEU A 148 -1.26 -8.08 -0.74
C LEU A 148 -1.75 -7.78 0.69
N LEU A 149 -1.21 -6.74 1.34
CA LEU A 149 -1.71 -6.28 2.64
C LEU A 149 -3.16 -5.79 2.56
N SER A 150 -3.53 -5.05 1.52
CA SER A 150 -4.91 -4.59 1.31
C SER A 150 -5.87 -5.74 1.07
N LEU A 151 -5.49 -6.73 0.25
CA LEU A 151 -6.28 -7.96 0.04
C LEU A 151 -6.42 -8.79 1.33
N MET A 152 -5.33 -8.93 2.09
CA MET A 152 -5.35 -9.61 3.40
C MET A 152 -6.29 -8.88 4.36
N GLY A 153 -6.14 -7.56 4.52
CA GLY A 153 -7.00 -6.75 5.37
C GLY A 153 -8.48 -6.89 5.01
N TRP A 154 -8.79 -6.88 3.71
CA TRP A 154 -10.15 -7.10 3.21
C TRP A 154 -10.71 -8.48 3.56
N TYR A 155 -9.92 -9.54 3.38
CA TYR A 155 -10.31 -10.91 3.76
C TYR A 155 -10.56 -11.05 5.27
N LEU A 156 -9.68 -10.49 6.11
CA LEU A 156 -9.84 -10.54 7.57
C LEU A 156 -11.03 -9.70 8.04
N TYR A 157 -11.33 -8.58 7.38
CA TYR A 157 -12.50 -7.73 7.68
C TYR A 157 -13.81 -8.51 7.60
N HIS A 158 -13.99 -9.32 6.56
CA HIS A 158 -15.21 -10.12 6.37
C HIS A 158 -15.34 -11.29 7.37
N LYS A 159 -14.20 -11.78 7.88
CA LYS A 159 -14.15 -12.88 8.86
C LYS A 159 -14.35 -12.39 10.29
N SER A 160 -13.85 -11.19 10.62
CA SER A 160 -13.89 -10.63 11.98
C SER A 160 -15.26 -10.05 12.36
N SER A 161 -16.15 -9.78 11.40
CA SER A 161 -17.49 -9.23 11.67
C SER A 161 -18.43 -10.19 12.42
N LYS A 162 -18.03 -11.46 12.62
CA LYS A 162 -18.83 -12.49 13.32
C LYS A 162 -18.35 -12.84 14.74
N ALA A 163 -17.28 -12.25 15.26
CA ALA A 163 -16.75 -12.63 16.58
C ALA A 163 -16.16 -11.45 17.39
N VAL A 164 -16.67 -11.30 18.63
CA VAL A 164 -16.16 -10.53 19.79
C VAL A 164 -16.71 -9.08 19.98
N PRO A 165 -17.29 -8.74 21.15
CA PRO A 165 -17.76 -7.38 21.47
C PRO A 165 -16.63 -6.37 21.78
N SER A 166 -16.90 -5.14 21.36
CA SER A 166 -16.12 -3.91 21.49
C SER A 166 -15.86 -3.45 22.94
N ARG A 167 -14.71 -3.83 23.54
CA ARG A 167 -14.08 -3.08 24.66
C ARG A 167 -12.55 -3.12 24.66
N TYR A 168 -11.91 -3.25 23.50
CA TYR A 168 -10.45 -3.29 23.41
C TYR A 168 -9.85 -1.87 23.58
N LYS A 169 -9.07 -1.63 24.64
CA LYS A 169 -8.49 -0.30 24.95
C LYS A 169 -7.39 0.08 23.94
N TRP A 170 -7.50 1.26 23.35
CA TRP A 170 -6.58 1.81 22.34
C TRP A 170 -5.08 1.77 22.73
N ARG A 171 -4.74 1.96 24.01
CA ARG A 171 -3.36 1.84 24.51
C ARG A 171 -2.75 0.43 24.38
N LYS A 172 -3.59 -0.61 24.45
CA LYS A 172 -3.16 -2.00 24.28
C LYS A 172 -3.05 -2.34 22.79
N ALA A 173 -3.91 -1.76 21.96
CA ALA A 173 -3.81 -1.81 20.50
C ALA A 173 -2.51 -1.19 19.99
N ILE A 174 -2.18 0.03 20.43
CA ILE A 174 -0.95 0.74 20.02
C ILE A 174 0.31 -0.04 20.40
N ARG A 175 0.41 -0.54 21.64
CA ARG A 175 1.61 -1.29 22.07
C ARG A 175 1.81 -2.59 21.29
N LEU A 176 0.72 -3.32 21.01
CA LEU A 176 0.79 -4.56 20.22
C LEU A 176 0.97 -4.28 18.72
N PHE A 177 0.46 -3.16 18.23
CA PHE A 177 0.69 -2.67 16.87
C PHE A 177 2.16 -2.31 16.65
N LEU A 178 2.78 -1.59 17.59
CA LEU A 178 4.21 -1.27 17.55
C LEU A 178 5.06 -2.55 17.52
N SER A 179 4.71 -3.58 18.29
CA SER A 179 5.43 -4.86 18.21
C SER A 179 5.21 -5.60 16.89
N HIS A 180 4.01 -5.53 16.29
CA HIS A 180 3.72 -6.20 15.02
C HIS A 180 4.36 -5.48 13.83
N ILE A 181 4.35 -4.14 13.81
CA ILE A 181 5.07 -3.34 12.80
C ILE A 181 6.54 -3.73 12.77
N VAL A 182 7.17 -3.86 13.93
CA VAL A 182 8.60 -4.22 14.00
C VAL A 182 8.82 -5.59 13.36
N VAL A 183 7.95 -6.57 13.63
CA VAL A 183 8.06 -7.90 13.03
C VAL A 183 7.79 -7.87 11.52
N ASP A 184 6.74 -7.20 11.07
CA ASP A 184 6.36 -7.13 9.65
C ASP A 184 7.41 -6.37 8.82
N VAL A 185 7.95 -5.27 9.36
CA VAL A 185 9.05 -4.51 8.75
C VAL A 185 10.32 -5.37 8.71
N VAL A 186 10.67 -6.08 9.78
CA VAL A 186 11.83 -6.99 9.79
C VAL A 186 11.65 -8.10 8.77
N CYS A 187 10.48 -8.73 8.68
CA CYS A 187 10.18 -9.76 7.70
C CYS A 187 10.24 -9.23 6.26
N PHE A 188 9.69 -8.03 6.01
CA PHE A 188 9.78 -7.37 4.70
C PHE A 188 11.22 -7.03 4.33
N LEU A 189 12.02 -6.51 5.28
CA LEU A 189 13.44 -6.25 5.08
C LEU A 189 14.25 -7.53 4.84
N VAL A 190 13.94 -8.61 5.55
CA VAL A 190 14.54 -9.93 5.31
C VAL A 190 14.19 -10.44 3.91
N TYR A 191 12.92 -10.33 3.51
CA TYR A 191 12.48 -10.67 2.16
C TYR A 191 13.18 -9.83 1.08
N ILE A 192 13.31 -8.52 1.29
CA ILE A 192 14.10 -7.62 0.46
C ILE A 192 15.55 -8.09 0.37
N ILE A 193 16.18 -8.43 1.50
CA ILE A 193 17.58 -8.91 1.53
C ILE A 193 17.72 -10.23 0.75
N THR A 194 16.77 -11.17 0.89
CA THR A 194 16.84 -12.45 0.17
C THR A 194 16.64 -12.28 -1.33
N VAL A 195 15.69 -11.45 -1.75
CA VAL A 195 15.44 -11.16 -3.17
C VAL A 195 16.62 -10.43 -3.81
N VAL A 196 17.22 -9.45 -3.13
CA VAL A 196 18.41 -8.72 -3.64
C VAL A 196 19.61 -9.65 -3.79
N LYS A 197 19.85 -10.51 -2.78
CA LYS A 197 20.93 -11.51 -2.86
C LYS A 197 20.70 -12.51 -3.99
N MET A 198 19.45 -12.89 -4.25
CA MET A 198 19.10 -13.78 -5.36
C MET A 198 19.38 -13.15 -6.73
N PHE A 199 19.12 -11.84 -6.90
CA PHE A 199 19.34 -11.15 -8.17
C PHE A 199 20.81 -10.79 -8.46
N LYS A 200 21.64 -10.56 -7.42
CA LYS A 200 23.09 -10.33 -7.60
C LYS A 200 23.84 -11.53 -8.19
N MET A 201 23.24 -12.72 -8.20
CA MET A 201 23.87 -13.97 -8.65
C MET A 201 23.65 -14.31 -10.14
N ARG A 202 23.01 -13.44 -10.94
CA ARG A 202 22.73 -13.72 -12.37
C ARG A 202 23.51 -12.87 -13.40
N PHE A 203 24.42 -12.00 -12.99
CA PHE A 203 25.21 -11.16 -13.92
C PHE A 203 26.73 -11.25 -13.69
N ALA A 204 27.29 -12.45 -13.78
CA ALA A 204 28.73 -12.62 -13.89
C ALA A 204 29.07 -13.81 -14.81
N LEU A 205 29.10 -13.59 -16.12
CA LEU A 205 29.94 -14.36 -17.07
C LEU A 205 29.80 -13.84 -18.51
N PHE A 206 30.49 -12.75 -18.85
CA PHE A 206 31.05 -12.57 -20.20
C PHE A 206 32.34 -11.75 -20.10
N PRO A 207 33.53 -12.36 -20.30
CA PRO A 207 34.75 -11.57 -20.48
C PRO A 207 34.67 -10.90 -21.86
N GLY A 208 34.50 -9.57 -21.85
CA GLY A 208 34.55 -8.76 -23.06
C GLY A 208 35.93 -8.91 -23.72
N ARG A 209 35.97 -9.40 -24.96
CA ARG A 209 37.19 -9.32 -25.78
C ARG A 209 37.47 -7.86 -26.10
N PRO A 210 38.75 -7.45 -26.21
CA PRO A 210 39.10 -6.09 -26.60
C PRO A 210 38.69 -5.83 -28.05
N VAL A 211 38.00 -4.70 -28.26
CA VAL A 211 37.72 -4.15 -29.58
C VAL A 211 39.06 -3.76 -30.21
N ARG A 212 39.38 -4.38 -31.36
CA ARG A 212 40.54 -4.01 -32.17
C ARG A 212 40.15 -2.77 -32.99
N ARG A 213 41.06 -1.78 -32.98
CA ARG A 213 40.93 -0.37 -33.44
C ARG A 213 40.04 -0.15 -34.65
#